data_AF-A0A5N8H6R2-F1
#
_entry.id   AF-A0A5N8H6R2-F1
#
_cell.length_a   1.000
_cell.length_b   1.000
_cell.length_c   1.000
_cell.angle_alpha   90.00
_cell.angle_beta   90.00
_cell.angle_gamma   90.00
#
_symmetry.space_group_name_H-M   'P 1'
#
loop_
_entity.id
_entity.type
_entity.pdbx_description
1 polymer ?
#
loop_
_entity_poly.entity_id
_entity_poly.type
_entity_poly.pdbx_seq_one_letter_code
_entity_poly.pdbx_strand_id
1 'polypeptide(L)'
;MKPVISLIEALNAVKNNLASLNEQKEKLSRRIGDINGEITALQDMPLSLNDYCSFIPEYIERFGQEEYRSFKHALCNGSGSEGNAERWGNLESENGDISGLFRLVGLGGNISPADTGMAVMRKLCFFFPDVVANRLTEALEKDKSVAWGNDKLPSLAERRKTVAALVSERTGLESELAAVSEEIAGITGISGLSLTE
;
A
#
# COMPACT_ATOMS: atom_id res chain seq x y z
N MET A 1 -7.77 -18.83 -59.63
CA MET A 1 -9.08 -18.82 -58.96
C MET A 1 -8.85 -18.42 -57.51
N LYS A 2 -9.43 -17.30 -57.06
CA LYS A 2 -9.45 -16.97 -55.63
C LYS A 2 -10.46 -17.91 -54.95
N PRO A 3 -10.17 -18.47 -53.77
CA PRO A 3 -11.13 -19.33 -53.10
C PRO A 3 -12.29 -18.45 -52.63
N VAL A 4 -13.47 -18.66 -53.22
CA VAL A 4 -14.73 -18.13 -52.69
C VAL A 4 -15.08 -19.07 -51.55
N ILE A 5 -14.58 -18.75 -50.35
CA ILE A 5 -15.07 -19.35 -49.12
C ILE A 5 -16.58 -19.07 -49.10
N SER A 6 -17.38 -20.12 -48.94
CA SER A 6 -18.83 -19.98 -48.86
C SER A 6 -19.18 -19.09 -47.65
N LEU A 7 -20.22 -18.26 -47.77
CA LEU A 7 -20.72 -17.42 -46.66
C LEU A 7 -20.99 -18.25 -45.38
N ILE A 8 -21.36 -19.52 -45.55
CA ILE A 8 -21.57 -20.48 -44.46
C ILE A 8 -20.25 -20.87 -43.80
N GLU A 9 -19.19 -21.09 -44.59
CA GLU A 9 -17.86 -21.43 -44.07
C GLU A 9 -17.25 -20.24 -43.31
N ALA A 10 -17.42 -19.02 -43.83
CA ALA A 10 -16.98 -17.79 -43.14
C ALA A 10 -17.73 -17.57 -41.81
N LEU A 11 -19.06 -17.78 -41.81
CA LEU A 11 -19.86 -17.68 -40.59
C LEU A 11 -19.47 -18.73 -39.55
N ASN A 12 -19.23 -19.97 -39.97
CA ASN A 12 -18.78 -21.03 -39.07
C ASN A 12 -17.39 -20.74 -38.49
N ALA A 13 -16.47 -20.18 -39.29
CA ALA A 13 -15.17 -19.75 -38.79
C ALA A 13 -15.28 -18.66 -37.70
N VAL A 14 -16.14 -17.65 -37.91
CA VAL A 14 -16.39 -16.60 -36.91
C VAL A 14 -16.99 -17.18 -35.62
N LYS A 15 -17.97 -18.09 -35.72
CA LYS A 15 -18.57 -18.75 -34.56
C LYS A 15 -17.54 -19.56 -33.76
N ASN A 16 -16.68 -20.31 -34.45
CA ASN A 16 -15.65 -21.12 -33.81
C ASN A 16 -14.60 -20.22 -33.12
N ASN A 17 -14.18 -19.13 -33.76
CA ASN A 17 -13.26 -18.16 -33.14
C ASN A 17 -13.87 -17.52 -31.90
N LEU A 18 -15.13 -17.10 -31.97
CA LEU A 18 -15.83 -16.52 -30.82
C LEU A 18 -15.96 -17.52 -29.66
N ALA A 19 -16.23 -18.80 -29.95
CA ALA A 19 -16.26 -19.85 -28.93
C ALA A 19 -14.88 -20.01 -28.27
N SER A 20 -13.81 -20.04 -29.07
CA SER A 20 -12.44 -20.15 -28.57
C SER A 20 -12.03 -18.96 -27.71
N LEU A 21 -12.36 -17.73 -28.12
CA LEU A 21 -12.08 -16.52 -27.34
C LEU A 21 -12.85 -16.49 -26.02
N ASN A 22 -14.11 -16.93 -26.00
CA ASN A 22 -14.87 -17.05 -24.74
C ASN A 22 -14.25 -18.10 -23.80
N GLU A 23 -13.79 -19.23 -24.33
CA GLU A 23 -13.08 -20.23 -23.52
C GLU A 23 -11.76 -19.66 -22.95
N GLN A 24 -11.00 -18.92 -23.73
CA GLN A 24 -9.79 -18.23 -23.27
C GLN A 24 -10.12 -17.21 -22.17
N LYS A 25 -11.16 -16.40 -22.37
CA LYS A 25 -11.65 -15.42 -21.39
C LYS A 25 -11.99 -16.09 -20.05
N GLU A 26 -12.71 -17.21 -20.08
CA GLU A 26 -13.04 -17.98 -18.88
C GLU A 26 -11.80 -18.53 -18.19
N LYS A 27 -10.85 -19.09 -18.96
CA LYS A 27 -9.60 -19.64 -18.41
C LYS A 27 -8.76 -18.57 -17.72
N LEU A 28 -8.60 -17.41 -18.35
CA LEU A 28 -7.88 -16.26 -17.77
C LEU A 28 -8.55 -15.78 -16.48
N SER A 29 -9.89 -15.63 -16.51
CA SER A 29 -10.67 -15.21 -15.34
C SER A 29 -10.53 -16.18 -14.17
N ARG A 30 -10.56 -17.49 -14.44
CA ARG A 30 -10.33 -18.52 -13.41
C ARG A 30 -8.92 -18.41 -12.80
N ARG A 31 -7.87 -18.31 -13.63
CA ARG A 31 -6.50 -18.19 -13.13
C ARG A 31 -6.28 -16.92 -12.31
N ILE A 32 -6.86 -15.79 -12.69
CA ILE A 32 -6.83 -14.56 -11.89
C ILE A 32 -7.51 -14.79 -10.53
N GLY A 33 -8.65 -15.49 -10.51
CA GLY A 33 -9.34 -15.90 -9.29
C GLY A 33 -8.46 -16.76 -8.38
N ASP A 34 -7.80 -17.77 -8.95
CA ASP A 34 -6.88 -18.66 -8.23
C ASP A 34 -5.72 -17.86 -7.61
N ILE A 35 -5.08 -16.98 -8.39
CA ILE A 35 -3.98 -16.12 -7.90
C ILE A 35 -4.43 -15.23 -6.75
N ASN A 36 -5.62 -14.63 -6.84
CA ASN A 36 -6.15 -13.82 -5.74
C ASN A 36 -6.37 -14.66 -4.47
N GLY A 37 -6.81 -15.91 -4.62
CA GLY A 37 -6.90 -16.88 -3.53
C GLY A 37 -5.54 -17.22 -2.92
N GLU A 38 -4.53 -17.46 -3.76
CA GLU A 38 -3.15 -17.74 -3.33
C GLU A 38 -2.54 -16.54 -2.56
N ILE A 39 -2.74 -15.31 -3.04
CA ILE A 39 -2.28 -14.09 -2.34
C ILE A 39 -2.98 -13.97 -0.98
N THR A 40 -4.30 -14.14 -0.95
CA THR A 40 -5.10 -14.06 0.29
C THR A 40 -4.61 -15.10 1.30
N ALA A 41 -4.40 -16.34 0.87
CA ALA A 41 -3.89 -17.40 1.73
C ALA A 41 -2.52 -17.05 2.35
N LEU A 42 -1.61 -16.44 1.59
CA LEU A 42 -0.31 -15.98 2.11
C LEU A 42 -0.44 -14.82 3.10
N GLN A 43 -1.40 -13.91 2.88
CA GLN A 43 -1.66 -12.77 3.75
C GLN A 43 -2.35 -13.17 5.07
N ASP A 44 -3.18 -14.19 5.03
CA ASP A 44 -3.88 -14.73 6.20
C ASP A 44 -3.00 -15.63 7.08
N MET A 45 -1.82 -16.06 6.58
CA MET A 45 -0.89 -16.85 7.38
C MET A 45 -0.38 -16.04 8.58
N PRO A 46 -0.36 -16.61 9.79
CA PRO A 46 0.15 -15.92 10.97
C PRO A 46 1.66 -15.66 10.84
N LEU A 47 2.14 -14.64 11.56
CA LEU A 47 3.55 -14.26 11.58
C LEU A 47 4.30 -14.96 12.70
N SER A 48 5.59 -15.22 12.46
CA SER A 48 6.54 -15.49 13.54
C SER A 48 6.77 -14.22 14.37
N LEU A 49 7.30 -14.37 15.59
CA LEU A 49 7.66 -13.20 16.40
C LEU A 49 8.70 -12.33 15.70
N ASN A 50 9.70 -12.96 15.08
CA ASN A 50 10.75 -12.26 14.35
C ASN A 50 10.18 -11.43 13.19
N ASP A 51 9.27 -12.00 12.40
CA ASP A 51 8.62 -11.28 11.30
C ASP A 51 7.73 -10.14 11.82
N TYR A 52 7.02 -10.35 12.95
CA TYR A 52 6.23 -9.29 13.58
C TYR A 52 7.11 -8.13 14.05
N CYS A 53 8.21 -8.43 14.76
CA CYS A 53 9.14 -7.43 15.26
C CYS A 53 9.80 -6.63 14.12
N SER A 54 9.92 -7.20 12.92
CA SER A 54 10.46 -6.49 11.75
C SER A 54 9.67 -5.25 11.33
N PHE A 55 8.39 -5.14 11.72
CA PHE A 55 7.55 -3.97 11.45
C PHE A 55 7.74 -2.82 12.45
N ILE A 56 8.29 -3.09 13.64
CA ILE A 56 8.36 -2.13 14.74
C ILE A 56 9.16 -0.88 14.36
N PRO A 57 10.38 -0.97 13.80
CA PRO A 57 11.17 0.23 13.49
C PRO A 57 10.45 1.20 12.55
N GLU A 58 9.93 0.70 11.42
CA GLU A 58 9.22 1.51 10.43
C GLU A 58 7.94 2.12 11.00
N TYR A 59 7.19 1.35 11.81
CA TYR A 59 6.00 1.86 12.47
C TYR A 59 6.34 3.01 13.44
N ILE A 60 7.36 2.83 14.28
CA ILE A 60 7.80 3.83 15.27
C ILE A 60 8.27 5.11 14.57
N GLU A 61 9.08 4.98 13.53
CA GLU A 61 9.51 6.12 12.73
C GLU A 61 8.30 6.88 12.16
N ARG A 62 7.41 6.19 11.46
CA ARG A 62 6.22 6.80 10.85
C ARG A 62 5.31 7.46 11.89
N PHE A 63 5.12 6.81 13.03
CA PHE A 63 4.31 7.32 14.13
C PHE A 63 4.94 8.59 14.73
N GLY A 64 6.25 8.61 14.96
CA GLY A 64 6.99 9.77 15.41
C GLY A 64 6.96 10.95 14.43
N GLN A 65 7.00 10.69 13.11
CA GLN A 65 6.95 11.74 12.08
C GLN A 65 5.67 12.59 12.13
N GLU A 66 4.59 12.10 12.74
CA GLU A 66 3.39 12.93 12.97
C GLU A 66 3.68 14.11 13.90
N GLU A 67 4.62 13.98 14.84
CA GLU A 67 5.06 15.10 15.70
C GLU A 67 5.78 16.18 14.87
N TYR A 68 6.67 15.76 13.95
CA TYR A 68 7.34 16.68 13.05
C TYR A 68 6.36 17.42 12.14
N ARG A 69 5.31 16.73 11.65
CA ARG A 69 4.26 17.38 10.84
C ARG A 69 3.55 18.48 11.62
N SER A 70 3.25 18.25 12.90
CA SER A 70 2.65 19.26 13.79
C SER A 70 3.59 20.45 14.00
N PHE A 71 4.87 20.19 14.30
CA PHE A 71 5.89 21.23 14.43
C PHE A 71 6.04 22.04 13.13
N LYS A 72 6.18 21.34 11.99
CA LYS A 72 6.28 21.97 10.65
C LYS A 72 5.05 22.82 10.35
N HIS A 73 3.86 22.36 10.70
CA HIS A 73 2.64 23.15 10.51
C HIS A 73 2.66 24.43 11.35
N ALA A 74 3.05 24.37 12.62
CA ALA A 74 3.19 25.57 13.47
C ALA A 74 4.28 26.53 12.96
N LEU A 75 5.37 25.98 12.41
CA LEU A 75 6.47 26.76 11.85
C LEU A 75 6.08 27.42 10.52
N CYS A 76 5.46 26.68 9.60
CA CYS A 76 5.26 27.12 8.21
C CYS A 76 3.87 27.70 7.93
N ASN A 77 2.82 27.29 8.65
CA ASN A 77 1.43 27.59 8.30
C ASN A 77 0.65 28.26 9.45
N GLY A 78 1.35 28.85 10.42
CA GLY A 78 0.74 29.52 11.57
C GLY A 78 -0.06 30.78 11.16
N SER A 79 -1.15 31.06 11.87
CA SER A 79 -2.12 32.11 11.55
C SER A 79 -1.62 33.57 11.64
N GLY A 80 -0.40 33.81 12.13
CA GLY A 80 0.18 35.15 12.28
C GLY A 80 1.23 35.52 11.22
N SER A 81 2.07 34.56 10.84
CA SER A 81 3.07 34.64 9.75
C SER A 81 3.77 33.29 9.62
N GLU A 82 4.27 32.99 8.43
CA GLU A 82 5.19 31.87 8.20
C GLU A 82 6.52 32.11 8.95
N GLY A 83 7.17 31.05 9.44
CA GLY A 83 8.42 31.15 10.21
C GLY A 83 9.59 31.71 9.40
N ASN A 84 9.58 31.59 8.07
CA ASN A 84 10.54 32.24 7.17
C ASN A 84 10.40 33.78 7.12
N ALA A 85 9.28 34.33 7.60
CA ALA A 85 9.01 35.76 7.70
C ALA A 85 9.12 36.29 9.15
N GLU A 86 9.54 35.44 10.09
CA GLU A 86 9.77 35.83 11.48
C GLU A 86 10.89 36.86 11.56
N ARG A 87 10.64 37.98 12.23
CA ARG A 87 11.65 39.03 12.39
C ARG A 87 12.69 38.58 13.41
N TRP A 88 13.98 38.78 13.12
CA TRP A 88 15.05 38.42 14.05
C TRP A 88 14.87 39.04 15.45
N GLY A 89 14.45 40.30 15.53
CA GLY A 89 14.20 40.96 16.82
C GLY A 89 13.04 40.36 17.64
N ASN A 90 12.25 39.46 17.08
CA ASN A 90 11.28 38.68 17.84
C ASN A 90 11.94 37.46 18.52
N LEU A 91 13.07 36.96 18.00
CA LEU A 91 13.79 35.80 18.48
C LEU A 91 14.83 36.15 19.54
N GLU A 92 15.58 37.23 19.31
CA GLU A 92 16.75 37.64 20.07
C GLU A 92 16.66 39.13 20.42
N SER A 93 16.96 39.46 21.67
CA SER A 93 17.03 40.85 22.14
C SER A 93 18.33 41.54 21.73
N GLU A 94 18.41 42.86 21.90
CA GLU A 94 19.63 43.65 21.64
C GLU A 94 20.85 43.20 22.48
N ASN A 95 20.60 42.54 23.61
CA ASN A 95 21.63 42.02 24.50
C ASN A 95 22.08 40.59 24.14
N GLY A 96 21.48 39.99 23.11
CA GLY A 96 21.76 38.61 22.67
C GLY A 96 20.91 37.53 23.34
N ASP A 97 19.96 37.90 24.20
CA ASP A 97 19.10 36.92 24.88
C ASP A 97 18.03 36.36 23.93
N ILE A 98 17.97 35.03 23.80
CA ILE A 98 16.96 34.32 23.00
C ILE A 98 15.69 34.13 23.83
N SER A 99 14.57 34.72 23.40
CA SER A 99 13.26 34.60 24.06
C SER A 99 12.11 34.23 23.12
N GLY A 100 12.32 34.28 21.80
CA GLY A 100 11.24 34.19 20.82
C GLY A 100 10.99 32.86 20.13
N LEU A 101 11.57 31.74 20.60
CA LEU A 101 11.36 30.43 19.99
C LEU A 101 9.97 29.83 20.30
N PHE A 102 8.94 30.67 20.40
CA PHE A 102 7.57 30.28 20.68
C PHE A 102 7.00 29.30 19.66
N ARG A 103 7.53 29.23 18.43
CA ARG A 103 7.09 28.24 17.43
C ARG A 103 7.45 26.80 17.82
N LEU A 104 8.39 26.59 18.74
CA LEU A 104 8.65 25.28 19.34
C LEU A 104 7.46 24.78 20.18
N VAL A 105 6.46 25.62 20.51
CA VAL A 105 5.21 25.18 21.17
C VAL A 105 4.43 24.18 20.32
N GLY A 106 4.69 24.09 19.00
CA GLY A 106 4.17 23.01 18.16
C GLY A 106 4.57 21.61 18.66
N LEU A 107 5.66 21.50 19.43
CA LEU A 107 6.11 20.29 20.13
C LEU A 107 5.51 20.15 21.54
N GLY A 108 4.70 21.10 22.00
CA GLY A 108 4.25 21.23 23.39
C GLY A 108 2.76 21.50 23.57
N GLY A 109 1.97 21.46 22.47
CA GLY A 109 0.58 21.91 22.43
C GLY A 109 -0.33 21.36 23.54
N ASN A 110 -1.47 22.02 23.74
CA ASN A 110 -2.48 21.60 24.71
C ASN A 110 -3.08 20.25 24.29
N ILE A 111 -2.59 19.18 24.90
CA ILE A 111 -3.08 17.82 24.71
C ILE A 111 -4.17 17.57 25.74
N SER A 112 -5.31 17.04 25.30
CA SER A 112 -6.35 16.57 26.21
C SER A 112 -5.76 15.55 27.19
N PRO A 113 -6.14 15.56 28.48
CA PRO A 113 -5.65 14.59 29.44
C PRO A 113 -5.78 13.13 28.95
N ALA A 114 -6.85 12.81 28.24
CA ALA A 114 -7.11 11.49 27.66
C ALA A 114 -6.07 11.06 26.60
N ASP A 115 -5.47 12.01 25.89
CA ASP A 115 -4.53 11.76 24.79
C ASP A 115 -3.06 11.90 25.21
N THR A 116 -2.82 12.28 26.48
CA THR A 116 -1.47 12.58 27.00
C THR A 116 -0.50 11.42 26.80
N GLY A 117 -0.93 10.18 27.07
CA GLY A 117 -0.08 9.00 26.92
C GLY A 117 0.35 8.77 25.47
N MET A 118 -0.58 8.93 24.52
CA MET A 118 -0.30 8.78 23.09
C MET A 118 0.61 9.89 22.57
N ALA A 119 0.42 11.13 23.04
CA ALA A 119 1.27 12.25 22.67
C ALA A 119 2.70 12.10 23.23
N VAL A 120 2.85 11.63 24.46
CA VAL A 120 4.17 11.32 25.04
C VAL A 120 4.85 10.22 24.23
N MET A 121 4.15 9.12 23.94
CA MET A 121 4.69 8.04 23.12
C MET A 121 5.15 8.55 21.75
N ARG A 122 4.34 9.39 21.09
CA ARG A 122 4.67 9.96 19.78
C ARG A 122 5.93 10.81 19.81
N LYS A 123 6.10 11.65 20.84
CA LYS A 123 7.32 12.45 21.03
C LYS A 123 8.53 11.55 21.25
N LEU A 124 8.40 10.51 22.07
CA LEU A 124 9.48 9.53 22.26
C LEU A 124 9.84 8.85 20.94
N CYS A 125 8.85 8.47 20.12
CA CYS A 125 9.07 7.90 18.80
C CYS A 125 9.75 8.89 17.83
N PHE A 126 9.45 10.18 17.93
CA PHE A 126 10.08 11.21 17.11
C PHE A 126 11.54 11.47 17.49
N PHE A 127 11.81 11.66 18.78
CA PHE A 127 13.15 12.02 19.27
C PHE A 127 14.09 10.83 19.39
N PHE A 128 13.56 9.63 19.68
CA PHE A 128 14.35 8.43 19.97
C PHE A 128 13.78 7.17 19.29
N PRO A 129 13.54 7.19 17.96
CA PRO A 129 12.88 6.09 17.26
C PRO A 129 13.58 4.74 17.47
N ASP A 130 14.90 4.68 17.29
CA ASP A 130 15.67 3.44 17.43
C ASP A 130 15.63 2.89 18.86
N VAL A 131 15.72 3.78 19.86
CA VAL A 131 15.69 3.38 21.27
C VAL A 131 14.32 2.78 21.60
N VAL A 132 13.25 3.43 21.18
CA VAL A 132 11.88 2.94 21.42
C VAL A 132 11.67 1.61 20.71
N ALA A 133 12.04 1.51 19.43
CA ALA A 133 11.89 0.28 18.64
C ALA A 133 12.66 -0.89 19.27
N ASN A 134 13.95 -0.69 19.61
CA ASN A 134 14.77 -1.73 20.23
C ASN A 134 14.21 -2.17 21.59
N ARG A 135 13.76 -1.23 22.42
CA ARG A 135 13.18 -1.56 23.73
C ARG A 135 11.91 -2.38 23.62
N LEU A 136 11.04 -2.07 22.66
CA LEU A 136 9.81 -2.83 22.41
C LEU A 136 10.13 -4.23 21.88
N THR A 137 11.01 -4.34 20.88
CA THR A 137 11.44 -5.63 20.33
C THR A 137 12.05 -6.52 21.41
N GLU A 138 13.02 -6.00 22.18
CA GLU A 138 13.64 -6.76 23.28
C GLU A 138 12.63 -7.21 24.33
N ALA A 139 11.66 -6.35 24.69
CA ALA A 139 10.64 -6.68 25.67
C ALA A 139 9.76 -7.84 25.18
N LEU A 140 9.33 -7.81 23.92
CA LEU A 140 8.55 -8.87 23.29
C LEU A 140 9.35 -10.18 23.18
N GLU A 141 10.63 -10.12 22.81
CA GLU A 141 11.48 -11.31 22.73
C GLU A 141 11.76 -11.95 24.08
N LYS A 142 11.87 -11.14 25.14
CA LYS A 142 12.06 -11.61 26.52
C LYS A 142 10.77 -12.13 27.14
N ASP A 143 9.61 -11.67 26.69
CA ASP A 143 8.32 -12.15 27.18
C ASP A 143 8.09 -13.61 26.76
N LYS A 144 7.98 -14.49 27.75
CA LYS A 144 7.70 -15.93 27.57
C LYS A 144 6.28 -16.31 27.98
N SER A 145 5.43 -15.33 28.29
CA SER A 145 4.04 -15.57 28.69
C SER A 145 3.17 -16.13 27.56
N VAL A 146 3.56 -15.87 26.30
CA VAL A 146 2.85 -16.34 25.11
C VAL A 146 3.82 -17.08 24.18
N ALA A 147 3.46 -18.32 23.82
CA ALA A 147 4.16 -19.07 22.78
C ALA A 147 3.70 -18.58 21.39
N TRP A 148 4.50 -17.74 20.74
CA TRP A 148 4.15 -17.12 19.45
C TRP A 148 4.07 -18.14 18.30
N GLY A 149 5.09 -19.00 18.18
CA GLY A 149 5.18 -20.06 17.16
C GLY A 149 5.34 -19.54 15.73
N ASN A 150 4.87 -20.35 14.77
CA ASN A 150 4.87 -20.08 13.32
C ASN A 150 6.24 -20.00 12.64
N ASP A 151 7.33 -20.33 13.35
CA ASP A 151 8.70 -20.31 12.80
C ASP A 151 8.93 -21.32 11.66
N LYS A 152 8.01 -22.28 11.49
CA LYS A 152 8.02 -23.27 10.41
C LYS A 152 7.25 -22.83 9.17
N LEU A 153 6.45 -21.77 9.26
CA LEU A 153 5.80 -21.19 8.09
C LEU A 153 6.83 -20.41 7.26
N PRO A 154 6.58 -20.16 5.96
CA PRO A 154 7.44 -19.30 5.17
C PRO A 154 7.64 -17.96 5.88
N SER A 155 8.86 -17.43 5.85
CA SER A 155 9.16 -16.11 6.42
C SER A 155 8.37 -15.02 5.69
N LEU A 156 8.18 -13.87 6.33
CA LEU A 156 7.52 -12.73 5.70
C LEU A 156 8.25 -12.27 4.41
N ALA A 157 9.58 -12.35 4.40
CA ALA A 157 10.38 -12.01 3.21
C ALA A 157 10.08 -12.94 2.03
N GLU A 158 10.00 -14.24 2.27
CA GLU A 158 9.63 -15.24 1.25
C GLU A 158 8.19 -15.02 0.78
N ARG A 159 7.24 -14.80 1.70
CA ARG A 159 5.84 -14.49 1.35
C ARG A 159 5.76 -13.26 0.46
N ARG A 160 6.45 -12.16 0.80
CA ARG A 160 6.49 -10.94 0.00
C ARG A 160 7.03 -11.18 -1.41
N LYS A 161 8.07 -12.02 -1.55
CA LYS A 161 8.62 -12.41 -2.85
C LYS A 161 7.60 -13.18 -3.69
N THR A 162 6.91 -14.15 -3.10
CA THR A 162 5.86 -14.92 -3.78
C THR A 162 4.68 -14.03 -4.17
N VAL A 163 4.20 -13.16 -3.28
CA VAL A 163 3.14 -12.21 -3.57
C VAL A 163 3.53 -11.28 -4.72
N ALA A 164 4.76 -10.76 -4.75
CA ALA A 164 5.22 -9.91 -5.85
C ALA A 164 5.20 -10.64 -7.20
N ALA A 165 5.62 -11.91 -7.24
CA ALA A 165 5.56 -12.72 -8.46
C ALA A 165 4.11 -12.97 -8.91
N LEU A 166 3.22 -13.33 -7.97
CA LEU A 166 1.80 -13.55 -8.23
C LEU A 166 1.09 -12.27 -8.71
N VAL A 167 1.39 -11.12 -8.12
CA VAL A 167 0.87 -9.82 -8.58
C VAL A 167 1.33 -9.52 -10.00
N SER A 168 2.60 -9.78 -10.32
CA SER A 168 3.12 -9.60 -11.68
C SER A 168 2.43 -10.51 -12.70
N GLU A 169 2.20 -11.79 -12.35
CA GLU A 169 1.46 -12.73 -13.20
C GLU A 169 0.02 -12.25 -13.41
N ARG A 170 -0.67 -11.89 -12.33
CA ARG A 170 -2.05 -11.38 -12.39
C ARG A 170 -2.17 -10.16 -13.30
N THR A 171 -1.28 -9.18 -13.17
CA THR A 171 -1.30 -7.97 -14.01
C THR A 171 -1.13 -8.29 -15.50
N GLY A 172 -0.29 -9.29 -15.83
CA GLY A 172 -0.17 -9.80 -17.21
C GLY A 172 -1.48 -10.42 -17.71
N LEU A 173 -2.08 -11.31 -16.91
CA LEU A 173 -3.34 -11.98 -17.26
C LEU A 173 -4.53 -11.01 -17.35
N GLU A 174 -4.59 -9.98 -16.49
CA GLU A 174 -5.60 -8.92 -16.55
C GLU A 174 -5.50 -8.13 -17.87
N SER A 175 -4.27 -7.88 -18.35
CA SER A 175 -4.04 -7.23 -19.64
C SER A 175 -4.46 -8.11 -20.82
N GLU A 176 -4.16 -9.41 -20.77
CA GLU A 176 -4.59 -10.38 -21.78
C GLU A 176 -6.12 -10.54 -21.80
N LEU A 177 -6.75 -10.61 -20.62
CA LEU A 177 -8.19 -10.69 -20.47
C LEU A 177 -8.90 -9.46 -21.05
N ALA A 178 -8.33 -8.27 -20.87
CA ALA A 178 -8.83 -7.04 -21.46
C ALA A 178 -8.77 -7.09 -23.00
N ALA A 179 -7.64 -7.52 -23.57
CA ALA A 179 -7.47 -7.67 -25.02
C ALA A 179 -8.45 -8.68 -25.63
N VAL A 180 -8.59 -9.87 -25.03
CA VAL A 180 -9.55 -10.90 -25.46
C VAL A 180 -11.00 -10.38 -25.38
N SER A 181 -11.32 -9.63 -24.32
CA SER A 181 -12.65 -9.04 -24.16
C SER A 181 -12.96 -7.98 -25.22
N GLU A 182 -11.97 -7.18 -25.61
CA GLU A 182 -12.09 -6.21 -26.71
C GLU A 182 -12.27 -6.91 -28.06
N GLU A 183 -11.53 -7.99 -28.32
CA GLU A 183 -11.69 -8.78 -29.56
C GLU A 183 -13.09 -9.39 -29.68
N ILE A 184 -13.61 -9.97 -28.58
CA ILE A 184 -14.99 -10.48 -28.51
C ILE A 184 -16.01 -9.37 -28.79
N ALA A 185 -15.81 -8.18 -28.21
CA ALA A 185 -16.69 -7.02 -28.43
C ALA A 185 -16.66 -6.58 -29.92
N GLY A 186 -15.49 -6.60 -30.56
CA GLY A 186 -15.35 -6.33 -31.98
C GLY A 186 -16.14 -7.31 -32.85
N ILE A 187 -15.98 -8.62 -32.61
CA ILE A 187 -16.68 -9.67 -33.37
C ILE A 187 -18.19 -9.61 -33.17
N THR A 188 -18.66 -9.39 -31.94
CA THR A 188 -20.09 -9.31 -31.62
C THR A 188 -20.74 -8.04 -32.19
N GLY A 189 -20.02 -6.90 -32.17
CA GLY A 189 -20.46 -5.66 -32.80
C GLY A 189 -20.64 -5.78 -34.31
N ILE A 190 -19.72 -6.48 -34.99
CA ILE A 190 -19.82 -6.75 -36.45
C ILE A 190 -20.97 -7.72 -36.75
N SER A 191 -21.16 -8.75 -35.92
CA SER A 191 -22.22 -9.76 -36.11
C SER A 191 -23.63 -9.17 -35.94
N GLY A 192 -23.79 -8.18 -35.06
CA GLY A 192 -25.06 -7.46 -34.87
C GLY A 192 -25.46 -6.55 -36.04
N LEU A 193 -24.48 -6.09 -36.83
CA LEU A 193 -24.70 -5.28 -38.03
C LEU A 193 -25.03 -6.11 -39.28
N SER A 194 -24.75 -7.41 -39.28
CA SER A 194 -24.92 -8.31 -40.44
C SER A 194 -26.29 -9.00 -40.53
N LEU A 195 -27.20 -8.77 -39.56
CA LEU A 195 -28.50 -9.44 -39.48
C LEU A 195 -29.70 -8.51 -39.78
N THR A 196 -29.44 -7.29 -40.23
CA THR A 196 -30.46 -6.34 -40.68
C THR A 196 -30.30 -6.05 -42.17
N GLU A 197 -30.65 -7.01 -43.03
CA GLU A 197 -31.02 -6.78 -44.43
C GLU A 197 -31.93 -7.91 -44.92
#